data_AF-A0A0R3W7U8-F1
#
_entry.id   AF-A0A0R3W7U8-F1
#
_cell.length_a   1.000
_cell.length_b   1.000
_cell.length_c   1.000
_cell.angle_alpha   90.00
_cell.angle_beta   90.00
_cell.angle_gamma   90.00
#
_symmetry.space_group_name_H-M   'P 1'
#
loop_
_entity.id
_entity.type
_entity.pdbx_description
1 polymer ?
#
loop_
_entity_poly.entity_id
_entity_poly.type
_entity_poly.pdbx_seq_one_letter_code
_entity_poly.pdbx_strand_id
1 'polypeptide(L)'
;MWYRLVLLLVCLASAVGASRTYPSTDATISAHQAEVLFNATERALVFMLRNHDTLNLDGVMGARVLQGKWELIVVGVYSQLLAVYSSGLPRLTVEKMKKLQKLADLVGTLGTRTAATKTPFYFSSKMSLNCQAFVKSNLWILLEASFLLNAKLWQFILPTRRFEPLPTTDLNSIFTDDNISEVASDYCLLEFVTHDSHPQCAISRECFASMNADNYTSYSLTHQILYYLVGIGARCGLQLIDLAEGEPHVESIERQMAQLCAKIDSEARTLAKNDFPKEARDLFMEQVGMCGVAGFTQIARPKWLDRIVAWQNPHSGCYHSFRGENLDPENFNPLRYGNYRKRSESWMRGGASAEEACFSHRTAVALIALAAFARRLAEQLVSPLFLSPQPSPLLIPFF
;
A
#
# COMPACT_ATOMS: atom_id res chain seq x y z
N MET A 1 -2.01 0.35 68.55
CA MET A 1 -1.59 1.00 67.27
C MET A 1 -1.62 0.02 66.09
N TRP A 2 -2.71 -0.75 65.90
CA TRP A 2 -2.79 -1.81 64.88
C TRP A 2 -4.16 -1.82 64.14
N TYR A 3 -4.80 -0.65 64.02
CA TYR A 3 -6.13 -0.53 63.38
C TYR A 3 -6.20 0.48 62.22
N ARG A 4 -5.06 1.07 61.81
CA ARG A 4 -5.00 2.01 60.66
C ARG A 4 -4.36 1.45 59.38
N LEU A 5 -3.86 0.21 59.39
CA LEU A 5 -3.23 -0.39 58.20
C LEU A 5 -4.17 -1.24 57.34
N VAL A 6 -5.36 -1.60 57.83
CA VAL A 6 -6.27 -2.52 57.10
C VAL A 6 -7.23 -1.77 56.16
N LEU A 7 -7.46 -0.48 56.38
CA LEU A 7 -8.38 0.33 55.57
C LEU A 7 -7.75 0.94 54.30
N LEU A 8 -6.42 0.86 54.14
CA LEU A 8 -5.73 1.31 52.93
C LEU A 8 -5.51 0.20 51.88
N LEU A 9 -5.67 -1.07 52.26
CA LEU A 9 -5.56 -2.21 51.35
C LEU A 9 -6.89 -2.63 50.70
N VAL A 10 -8.02 -2.13 51.20
CA VAL A 10 -9.36 -2.46 50.66
C VAL A 10 -9.86 -1.45 49.61
N CYS A 11 -9.30 -0.24 49.56
CA CYS A 11 -9.64 0.76 48.53
C CYS A 11 -8.79 0.71 47.25
N LEU A 12 -7.77 -0.16 47.19
CA LEU A 12 -6.97 -0.38 45.97
C LEU A 12 -7.44 -1.57 45.12
N ALA A 13 -8.47 -2.31 45.56
CA ALA A 13 -8.99 -3.47 44.85
C ALA A 13 -10.22 -3.16 43.96
N SER A 14 -10.68 -1.91 43.88
CA SER A 14 -11.86 -1.52 43.09
C SER A 14 -11.55 -0.66 41.85
N ALA A 15 -10.27 -0.53 41.49
CA ALA A 15 -9.85 0.10 40.24
C ALA A 15 -9.12 -0.89 39.32
N VAL A 16 -9.57 -2.15 39.29
CA VAL A 16 -9.38 -2.95 38.08
C VAL A 16 -10.31 -2.32 37.06
N GLY A 17 -9.74 -1.42 36.26
CA GLY A 17 -10.42 -0.73 35.18
C GLY A 17 -11.27 -1.75 34.42
N ALA A 18 -12.53 -1.37 34.17
CA ALA A 18 -13.38 -2.09 33.25
C ALA A 18 -12.53 -2.44 32.03
N SER A 19 -12.19 -3.72 31.88
CA SER A 19 -11.56 -4.22 30.68
C SER A 19 -12.53 -3.82 29.58
N ARG A 20 -12.15 -2.80 28.79
CA ARG A 20 -12.88 -2.47 27.57
C ARG A 20 -12.74 -3.72 26.72
N THR A 21 -13.74 -4.59 26.79
CA THR A 21 -13.92 -5.68 25.86
C THR A 21 -14.18 -5.05 24.51
N TYR A 22 -13.10 -4.79 23.77
CA TYR A 22 -13.18 -4.46 22.36
C TYR A 22 -13.90 -5.63 21.69
N PRO A 23 -14.96 -5.41 20.91
CA PRO A 23 -15.59 -6.49 20.17
C PRO A 23 -14.54 -7.08 19.24
N SER A 24 -14.32 -8.39 19.35
CA SER A 24 -13.39 -9.17 18.53
C SER A 24 -13.43 -8.74 17.07
N THR A 25 -12.43 -7.95 16.67
CA THR A 25 -12.19 -7.55 15.28
C THR A 25 -11.37 -8.60 14.52
N ASP A 26 -11.06 -9.73 15.15
CA ASP A 26 -10.28 -10.86 14.63
C ASP A 26 -11.16 -11.96 14.02
N ALA A 27 -12.13 -11.58 13.19
CA ALA A 27 -12.75 -12.57 12.32
C ALA A 27 -11.68 -13.14 11.36
N THR A 28 -11.71 -14.45 11.15
CA THR A 28 -10.97 -15.14 10.10
C THR A 28 -11.65 -14.91 8.76
N ILE A 29 -10.89 -14.83 7.67
CA ILE A 29 -11.43 -14.86 6.30
C ILE A 29 -12.10 -16.23 6.10
N SER A 30 -13.40 -16.23 5.80
CA SER A 30 -14.15 -17.46 5.52
C SER A 30 -13.78 -18.05 4.15
N ALA A 31 -14.11 -19.32 3.92
CA ALA A 31 -13.92 -19.96 2.61
C ALA A 31 -14.69 -19.24 1.49
N HIS A 32 -15.90 -18.74 1.77
CA HIS A 32 -16.67 -17.94 0.81
C HIS A 32 -15.96 -16.62 0.49
N GLN A 33 -15.45 -15.92 1.51
CA GLN A 33 -14.70 -14.69 1.30
C GLN A 33 -13.39 -14.90 0.55
N ALA A 34 -12.70 -16.03 0.77
CA ALA A 34 -11.53 -16.41 -0.01
C ALA A 34 -11.88 -16.59 -1.51
N GLU A 35 -13.03 -17.20 -1.81
CA GLU A 35 -13.52 -17.33 -3.18
C GLU A 35 -13.81 -15.96 -3.81
N VAL A 36 -14.52 -15.10 -3.08
CA VAL A 36 -14.86 -13.74 -3.49
C VAL A 36 -13.58 -12.92 -3.74
N LEU A 37 -12.59 -13.01 -2.86
CA LEU A 37 -11.28 -12.36 -2.98
C LEU A 37 -10.57 -12.74 -4.30
N PHE A 38 -10.42 -14.04 -4.57
CA PHE A 38 -9.72 -14.48 -5.77
C PHE A 38 -10.48 -14.09 -7.05
N ASN A 39 -11.81 -14.21 -7.04
CA ASN A 39 -12.64 -13.83 -8.18
C ASN A 39 -12.61 -12.32 -8.45
N ALA A 40 -12.65 -11.49 -7.40
CA ALA A 40 -12.52 -10.04 -7.54
C ALA A 40 -11.15 -9.65 -8.08
N THR A 41 -10.08 -10.27 -7.59
CA THR A 41 -8.71 -10.06 -8.09
C THR A 41 -8.60 -10.43 -9.56
N GLU A 42 -9.16 -11.60 -9.94
CA GLU A 42 -9.15 -12.05 -11.34
C GLU A 42 -9.87 -11.05 -12.25
N ARG A 43 -11.09 -10.62 -11.88
CA ARG A 43 -11.87 -9.67 -12.69
C ARG A 43 -11.13 -8.35 -12.90
N ALA A 44 -10.50 -7.80 -11.87
CA ALA A 44 -9.72 -6.56 -11.97
C ALA A 44 -8.51 -6.72 -12.89
N LEU A 45 -7.77 -7.82 -12.75
CA LEU A 45 -6.62 -8.10 -13.62
C LEU A 45 -7.03 -8.37 -15.07
N VAL A 46 -8.13 -9.11 -15.32
CA VAL A 46 -8.68 -9.32 -16.67
C VAL A 46 -9.11 -8.00 -17.29
N PHE A 47 -9.76 -7.13 -16.51
CA PHE A 47 -10.14 -5.79 -16.96
C PHE A 47 -8.93 -4.98 -17.39
N MET A 48 -7.91 -4.90 -16.53
CA MET A 48 -6.67 -4.17 -16.81
C MET A 48 -5.91 -4.75 -17.99
N LEU A 49 -5.94 -6.08 -18.19
CA LEU A 49 -5.34 -6.72 -19.36
C LEU A 49 -6.03 -6.27 -20.64
N ARG A 50 -7.36 -6.24 -20.66
CA ARG A 50 -8.15 -5.78 -21.82
C ARG A 50 -7.95 -4.31 -22.13
N ASN A 51 -7.66 -3.49 -21.11
CA ASN A 51 -7.47 -2.05 -21.20
C ASN A 51 -6.01 -1.62 -21.00
N HIS A 52 -5.05 -2.55 -21.17
CA HIS A 52 -3.62 -2.32 -20.89
C HIS A 52 -3.02 -1.19 -21.73
N ASP A 53 -3.64 -0.85 -22.85
CA ASP A 53 -3.28 0.25 -23.72
C ASP A 53 -3.64 1.60 -23.10
N THR A 54 -4.55 1.68 -22.13
CA THR A 54 -4.98 2.91 -21.44
C THR A 54 -4.35 3.12 -20.07
N LEU A 55 -3.64 2.13 -19.53
CA LEU A 55 -3.00 2.23 -18.21
C LEU A 55 -1.94 3.34 -18.16
N ASN A 56 -2.00 4.15 -17.10
CA ASN A 56 -0.95 5.09 -16.70
C ASN A 56 0.04 4.41 -15.73
N LEU A 57 1.06 5.16 -15.28
CA LEU A 57 2.09 4.63 -14.38
C LEU A 57 1.48 4.05 -13.10
N ASP A 58 0.59 4.79 -12.44
CA ASP A 58 0.01 4.39 -11.15
C ASP A 58 -0.95 3.20 -11.30
N GLY A 59 -1.62 3.11 -12.45
CA GLY A 59 -2.43 1.95 -12.82
C GLY A 59 -1.62 0.66 -12.91
N VAL A 60 -0.39 0.73 -13.42
CA VAL A 60 0.45 -0.47 -13.59
C VAL A 60 1.03 -0.95 -12.25
N MET A 61 1.25 -0.03 -11.30
CA MET A 61 1.87 -0.31 -10.01
C MET A 61 1.16 -1.43 -9.24
N GLY A 62 -0.18 -1.41 -9.19
CA GLY A 62 -0.96 -2.45 -8.52
C GLY A 62 -0.65 -3.84 -9.08
N ALA A 63 -0.62 -4.00 -10.40
CA ALA A 63 -0.25 -5.27 -11.03
C ALA A 63 1.20 -5.68 -10.71
N ARG A 64 2.14 -4.71 -10.62
CA ARG A 64 3.55 -4.98 -10.25
C ARG A 64 3.70 -5.47 -8.81
N VAL A 65 2.93 -4.92 -7.87
CA VAL A 65 2.90 -5.41 -6.49
C VAL A 65 2.39 -6.85 -6.42
N LEU A 66 1.40 -7.21 -7.24
CA LEU A 66 0.83 -8.57 -7.29
C LEU A 66 1.67 -9.59 -8.08
N GLN A 67 2.55 -9.11 -8.97
CA GLN A 67 3.20 -9.90 -10.02
C GLN A 67 4.04 -11.08 -9.50
N GLY A 68 4.29 -12.05 -10.38
CA GLY A 68 5.40 -12.99 -10.25
C GLY A 68 5.94 -13.46 -11.59
N LYS A 69 7.24 -13.76 -11.66
CA LYS A 69 7.87 -14.45 -12.77
C LYS A 69 8.57 -15.72 -12.30
N TRP A 70 8.24 -16.83 -12.96
CA TRP A 70 9.01 -18.06 -12.91
C TRP A 70 9.66 -18.34 -14.27
N GLU A 71 10.99 -18.34 -14.28
CA GLU A 71 11.89 -19.28 -14.97
C GLU A 71 13.36 -18.84 -14.79
N LEU A 72 13.62 -17.56 -14.46
CA LEU A 72 14.93 -17.09 -13.93
C LEU A 72 14.80 -15.74 -13.16
N ILE A 73 13.89 -15.71 -12.16
CA ILE A 73 13.67 -14.68 -11.11
C ILE A 73 12.89 -13.41 -11.54
N VAL A 74 11.62 -13.29 -11.11
CA VAL A 74 11.02 -12.08 -10.47
C VAL A 74 9.88 -12.44 -9.48
N VAL A 75 9.75 -11.75 -8.34
CA VAL A 75 8.92 -12.11 -7.17
C VAL A 75 8.07 -10.89 -6.71
N GLY A 76 6.74 -11.00 -6.62
CA GLY A 76 5.85 -10.01 -5.95
C GLY A 76 4.99 -10.72 -4.91
N VAL A 77 3.93 -10.09 -4.37
CA VAL A 77 3.22 -10.60 -3.18
C VAL A 77 2.77 -12.06 -3.35
N TYR A 78 2.06 -12.42 -4.43
CA TYR A 78 1.63 -13.80 -4.65
C TYR A 78 2.81 -14.77 -4.80
N SER A 79 3.91 -14.36 -5.43
CA SER A 79 5.12 -15.19 -5.53
C SER A 79 5.74 -15.44 -4.18
N GLN A 80 5.85 -14.41 -3.33
CA GLN A 80 6.42 -14.56 -2.00
C GLN A 80 5.53 -15.41 -1.11
N LEU A 81 4.22 -15.21 -1.17
CA LEU A 81 3.28 -16.06 -0.45
C LEU A 81 3.40 -17.52 -0.89
N LEU A 82 3.51 -17.78 -2.19
CA LEU A 82 3.74 -19.13 -2.70
C LEU A 82 5.11 -19.69 -2.25
N ALA A 83 6.17 -18.88 -2.28
CA ALA A 83 7.51 -19.32 -1.86
C ALA A 83 7.56 -19.68 -0.38
N VAL A 84 6.90 -18.89 0.48
CA VAL A 84 6.93 -19.06 1.94
C VAL A 84 5.88 -20.06 2.43
N TYR A 85 4.66 -20.02 1.87
CA TYR A 85 3.50 -20.70 2.45
C TYR A 85 2.96 -21.87 1.62
N SER A 86 3.40 -22.10 0.37
CA SER A 86 2.74 -23.08 -0.53
C SER A 86 2.64 -24.50 0.02
N SER A 87 3.58 -24.95 0.85
CA SER A 87 3.55 -26.28 1.47
C SER A 87 2.42 -26.45 2.49
N GLY A 88 2.00 -25.36 3.15
CA GLY A 88 0.91 -25.36 4.13
C GLY A 88 -0.45 -24.94 3.57
N LEU A 89 -0.51 -24.47 2.31
CA LEU A 89 -1.74 -23.99 1.71
C LEU A 89 -2.54 -25.12 1.03
N PRO A 90 -3.89 -25.05 1.05
CA PRO A 90 -4.72 -25.95 0.25
C PRO A 90 -4.35 -25.87 -1.23
N ARG A 91 -4.30 -27.02 -1.92
CA ARG A 91 -3.92 -27.11 -3.34
C ARG A 91 -4.69 -26.14 -4.24
N LEU A 92 -6.02 -26.04 -4.06
CA LEU A 92 -6.86 -25.13 -4.82
C LEU A 92 -6.45 -23.66 -4.63
N THR A 93 -6.10 -23.27 -3.40
CA THR A 93 -5.60 -21.93 -3.07
C THR A 93 -4.29 -21.65 -3.81
N VAL A 94 -3.35 -22.60 -3.78
CA VAL A 94 -2.07 -22.50 -4.51
C VAL A 94 -2.31 -22.35 -6.01
N GLU A 95 -3.20 -23.14 -6.60
CA GLU A 95 -3.54 -23.09 -8.03
C GLU A 95 -4.14 -21.72 -8.43
N LYS A 96 -5.06 -21.17 -7.61
CA LYS A 96 -5.63 -19.84 -7.82
C LYS A 96 -4.58 -18.74 -7.71
N MET A 97 -3.73 -18.78 -6.68
CA MET A 97 -2.63 -17.83 -6.51
C MET A 97 -1.67 -17.85 -7.71
N LYS A 98 -1.29 -19.03 -8.20
CA LYS A 98 -0.45 -19.19 -9.40
C LYS A 98 -1.12 -18.62 -10.66
N LYS A 99 -2.43 -18.82 -10.82
CA LYS A 99 -3.19 -18.24 -11.95
C LYS A 99 -3.18 -16.72 -11.91
N LEU A 100 -3.51 -16.14 -10.75
CA LEU A 100 -3.54 -14.68 -10.56
C LEU A 100 -2.15 -14.05 -10.72
N GLN A 101 -1.11 -14.71 -10.20
CA GLN A 101 0.29 -14.31 -10.38
C GLN A 101 0.66 -14.18 -11.87
N LYS A 102 0.33 -15.20 -12.69
CA LYS A 102 0.59 -15.17 -14.15
C LYS A 102 -0.17 -14.05 -14.85
N LEU A 103 -1.41 -13.81 -14.43
CA LEU A 103 -2.23 -12.75 -15.00
C LEU A 103 -1.68 -11.35 -14.64
N ALA A 104 -1.25 -11.16 -13.39
CA ALA A 104 -0.59 -9.94 -12.93
C ALA A 104 0.74 -9.69 -13.66
N ASP A 105 1.51 -10.74 -13.95
CA ASP A 105 2.74 -10.65 -14.76
C ASP A 105 2.47 -10.12 -16.17
N LEU A 106 1.42 -10.62 -16.82
CA LEU A 106 1.03 -10.17 -18.15
C LEU A 106 0.55 -8.71 -18.13
N VAL A 107 -0.32 -8.34 -17.18
CA VAL A 107 -0.80 -6.96 -17.01
C VAL A 107 0.35 -6.01 -16.72
N GLY A 108 1.21 -6.35 -15.76
CA GLY A 108 2.36 -5.53 -15.37
C GLY A 108 3.32 -5.31 -16.53
N THR A 109 3.63 -6.37 -17.29
CA THR A 109 4.55 -6.31 -18.43
C THR A 109 4.00 -5.48 -19.58
N LEU A 110 2.77 -5.75 -20.01
CA LEU A 110 2.12 -5.02 -21.09
C LEU A 110 1.85 -3.57 -20.70
N GLY A 111 1.30 -3.35 -19.51
CA GLY A 111 1.03 -2.03 -18.97
C GLY A 111 2.30 -1.18 -18.85
N THR A 112 3.42 -1.75 -18.41
CA THR A 112 4.70 -1.01 -18.35
C THR A 112 5.20 -0.63 -19.74
N ARG A 113 5.07 -1.52 -20.74
CA ARG A 113 5.43 -1.19 -22.12
C ARG A 113 4.54 -0.06 -22.66
N THR A 114 3.23 -0.13 -22.40
CA THR A 114 2.28 0.93 -22.78
C THR A 114 2.65 2.26 -22.09
N ALA A 115 2.88 2.24 -20.78
CA ALA A 115 3.27 3.43 -20.03
C ALA A 115 4.58 4.01 -20.58
N ALA A 116 5.59 3.18 -20.86
CA ALA A 116 6.83 3.63 -21.50
C ALA A 116 6.60 4.30 -22.86
N THR A 117 5.65 3.79 -23.65
CA THR A 117 5.33 4.35 -24.96
C THR A 117 4.53 5.66 -24.85
N LYS A 118 3.58 5.72 -23.92
CA LYS A 118 2.67 6.86 -23.75
C LYS A 118 3.27 8.01 -22.96
N THR A 119 4.23 7.71 -22.09
CA THR A 119 4.92 8.67 -21.25
C THR A 119 6.43 8.39 -21.24
N PRO A 120 7.11 8.51 -22.40
CA PRO A 120 8.52 8.15 -22.55
C PRO A 120 9.45 8.95 -21.62
N PHE A 121 9.02 10.15 -21.21
CA PHE A 121 9.74 10.99 -20.25
C PHE A 121 9.94 10.33 -18.87
N TYR A 122 9.00 9.52 -18.37
CA TYR A 122 9.17 8.82 -17.08
C TYR A 122 10.15 7.64 -17.16
N PHE A 123 10.58 7.26 -18.37
CA PHE A 123 11.42 6.10 -18.67
C PHE A 123 12.76 6.48 -19.31
N SER A 124 13.02 7.78 -19.52
CA SER A 124 14.27 8.24 -20.14
C SER A 124 15.32 8.56 -19.08
N SER A 125 16.33 7.70 -18.95
CA SER A 125 17.51 7.95 -18.09
C SER A 125 18.53 8.92 -18.71
N LYS A 126 18.40 9.25 -20.00
CA LYS A 126 19.31 10.14 -20.73
C LYS A 126 18.55 10.98 -21.76
N MET A 127 18.20 12.22 -21.41
CA MET A 127 17.86 13.25 -22.39
C MET A 127 19.03 14.24 -22.52
N SER A 128 19.92 13.94 -23.46
CA SER A 128 20.79 14.80 -24.27
C SER A 128 21.53 16.00 -23.64
N LEU A 129 22.86 15.90 -23.65
CA LEU A 129 23.86 16.97 -23.52
C LEU A 129 23.67 18.19 -24.47
N ASN A 130 22.67 18.20 -25.35
CA ASN A 130 22.40 19.32 -26.27
C ASN A 130 21.14 20.13 -25.97
N CYS A 131 20.47 19.92 -24.83
CA CYS A 131 19.40 20.81 -24.35
C CYS A 131 19.91 21.78 -23.27
N GLN A 132 20.97 22.55 -23.57
CA GLN A 132 21.54 23.54 -22.64
C GLN A 132 20.69 24.82 -22.43
N ALA A 133 19.45 24.88 -22.90
CA ALA A 133 18.63 26.09 -22.84
C ALA A 133 17.48 26.09 -21.81
N PHE A 134 17.36 25.09 -20.93
CA PHE A 134 16.26 25.05 -19.94
C PHE A 134 16.72 24.69 -18.52
N VAL A 135 17.77 25.36 -18.04
CA VAL A 135 18.16 25.36 -16.62
C VAL A 135 17.54 26.59 -15.96
N LYS A 136 16.28 26.49 -15.50
CA LYS A 136 15.64 27.40 -14.52
C LYS A 136 14.20 26.98 -14.17
N SER A 137 14.00 25.72 -13.77
CA SER A 137 12.82 25.26 -13.00
C SER A 137 13.00 23.77 -12.73
N ASN A 138 12.42 23.27 -11.64
CA ASN A 138 12.60 21.94 -11.05
C ASN A 138 12.08 20.75 -11.91
N LEU A 139 12.34 20.74 -13.22
CA LEU A 139 11.73 19.86 -14.21
C LEU A 139 12.43 18.49 -14.34
N TRP A 140 13.65 18.37 -13.83
CA TRP A 140 14.57 17.23 -13.98
C TRP A 140 14.21 16.04 -13.06
N ILE A 141 13.51 16.30 -11.96
CA ILE A 141 13.23 15.30 -10.93
C ILE A 141 12.22 14.25 -11.40
N LEU A 142 11.27 14.60 -12.26
CA LEU A 142 10.18 13.69 -12.64
C LEU A 142 10.58 12.61 -13.67
N LEU A 143 11.87 12.49 -14.01
CA LEU A 143 12.36 11.71 -15.16
C LEU A 143 12.41 10.19 -14.93
N GLU A 144 12.38 9.70 -13.68
CA GLU A 144 12.66 8.27 -13.43
C GLU A 144 11.60 7.51 -12.61
N ALA A 145 10.41 8.08 -12.34
CA ALA A 145 9.35 7.39 -11.57
C ALA A 145 8.96 5.99 -12.13
N SER A 146 9.31 5.67 -13.38
CA SER A 146 9.18 4.31 -13.93
C SER A 146 9.93 3.23 -13.15
N PHE A 147 10.89 3.59 -12.30
CA PHE A 147 11.58 2.64 -11.42
C PHE A 147 10.59 1.90 -10.50
N LEU A 148 9.48 2.54 -10.11
CA LEU A 148 8.39 1.90 -9.34
C LEU A 148 7.74 0.74 -10.10
N LEU A 149 7.84 0.74 -11.43
CA LEU A 149 7.34 -0.34 -12.29
C LEU A 149 8.36 -1.47 -12.49
N ASN A 150 9.56 -1.34 -11.93
CA ASN A 150 10.54 -2.41 -11.90
C ASN A 150 10.02 -3.52 -10.99
N ALA A 151 9.64 -4.66 -11.58
CA ALA A 151 9.15 -5.79 -10.82
C ALA A 151 10.18 -6.36 -9.82
N LYS A 152 11.48 -6.03 -9.96
CA LYS A 152 12.51 -6.37 -8.95
C LYS A 152 12.38 -5.58 -7.65
N LEU A 153 11.82 -4.38 -7.70
CA LEU A 153 11.61 -3.54 -6.53
C LEU A 153 10.68 -4.22 -5.52
N TRP A 154 9.68 -4.95 -5.99
CA TRP A 154 8.66 -5.58 -5.15
C TRP A 154 9.03 -7.01 -4.69
N GLN A 155 10.29 -7.40 -4.83
CA GLN A 155 10.82 -8.73 -4.51
C GLN A 155 11.15 -8.94 -3.03
N PHE A 156 10.18 -8.69 -2.16
CA PHE A 156 10.36 -8.93 -0.73
C PHE A 156 9.04 -9.30 -0.05
N ILE A 157 9.16 -9.97 1.09
CA ILE A 157 8.07 -10.18 2.03
C ILE A 157 8.57 -9.83 3.41
N LEU A 158 7.91 -8.88 4.05
CA LEU A 158 8.22 -8.51 5.42
C LEU A 158 7.58 -9.50 6.38
N PRO A 159 8.22 -9.82 7.52
CA PRO A 159 7.58 -10.62 8.57
C PRO A 159 6.24 -10.03 8.99
N THR A 160 5.31 -10.89 9.42
CA THR A 160 4.05 -10.42 10.02
C THR A 160 4.34 -9.70 11.31
N ARG A 161 3.79 -8.49 11.45
CA ARG A 161 3.96 -7.63 12.61
C ARG A 161 2.60 -7.11 13.06
N ARG A 162 2.58 -6.59 14.28
CA ARG A 162 1.41 -5.93 14.86
C ARG A 162 1.75 -4.49 15.22
N PHE A 163 0.71 -3.67 15.20
CA PHE A 163 0.74 -2.33 15.75
C PHE A 163 -0.30 -2.22 16.87
N GLU A 164 -0.10 -1.30 17.79
CA GLU A 164 -1.10 -1.00 18.82
C GLU A 164 -2.20 -0.11 18.22
N PRO A 165 -3.48 -0.49 18.28
CA PRO A 165 -4.55 0.32 17.71
C PRO A 165 -4.70 1.68 18.43
N LEU A 166 -4.68 2.77 17.65
CA LEU A 166 -4.96 4.11 18.17
C LEU A 166 -6.48 4.41 18.24
N PRO A 167 -6.93 5.35 19.06
CA PRO A 167 -8.31 5.86 18.98
C PRO A 167 -8.61 6.37 17.56
N THR A 168 -9.86 6.25 17.11
CA THR A 168 -10.32 6.85 15.84
C THR A 168 -10.10 8.36 15.84
N THR A 169 -9.68 8.93 14.71
CA THR A 169 -9.51 10.38 14.52
C THR A 169 -10.83 11.08 14.11
N ASP A 170 -10.80 12.41 14.03
CA ASP A 170 -11.87 13.23 13.44
C ASP A 170 -11.99 12.98 11.93
N LEU A 171 -13.22 12.99 11.41
CA LEU A 171 -13.43 12.74 9.99
C LEU A 171 -12.89 13.90 9.13
N ASN A 172 -12.97 15.15 9.61
CA ASN A 172 -12.55 16.29 8.79
C ASN A 172 -11.03 16.34 8.62
N SER A 173 -10.25 15.94 9.64
CA SER A 173 -8.79 15.92 9.54
C SER A 173 -8.30 15.07 8.37
N ILE A 174 -9.01 13.98 8.06
CA ILE A 174 -8.72 13.10 6.91
C ILE A 174 -8.91 13.86 5.58
N PHE A 175 -9.85 14.80 5.50
CA PHE A 175 -10.13 15.52 4.26
C PHE A 175 -9.39 16.85 4.12
N THR A 176 -8.85 17.41 5.21
CA THR A 176 -8.26 18.76 5.21
C THR A 176 -6.74 18.80 5.35
N ASP A 177 -6.13 17.75 5.89
CA ASP A 177 -4.75 17.82 6.41
C ASP A 177 -3.78 16.92 5.61
N ASP A 178 -3.92 16.85 4.28
CA ASP A 178 -2.96 16.12 3.43
C ASP A 178 -1.73 17.01 3.13
N ASN A 179 -0.62 16.71 3.80
CA ASN A 179 0.51 17.65 3.93
C ASN A 179 1.63 17.46 2.90
N ILE A 180 1.83 16.25 2.35
CA ILE A 180 2.87 15.99 1.35
C ILE A 180 2.31 16.13 -0.06
N SER A 181 3.00 16.88 -0.91
CA SER A 181 2.68 16.86 -2.35
C SER A 181 3.22 15.59 -2.99
N GLU A 182 2.53 15.06 -4.01
CA GLU A 182 3.01 13.92 -4.81
C GLU A 182 4.44 14.18 -5.33
N VAL A 183 4.71 15.39 -5.81
CA VAL A 183 6.04 15.80 -6.31
C VAL A 183 7.12 15.68 -5.24
N ALA A 184 6.83 16.12 -4.00
CA ALA A 184 7.76 16.00 -2.89
C ALA A 184 7.97 14.53 -2.50
N SER A 185 6.91 13.73 -2.52
CA SER A 185 7.02 12.30 -2.28
C SER A 185 7.91 11.61 -3.32
N ASP A 186 7.69 11.88 -4.61
CA ASP A 186 8.48 11.28 -5.68
C ASP A 186 9.95 11.64 -5.61
N TYR A 187 10.24 12.90 -5.27
CA TYR A 187 11.60 13.36 -5.07
C TYR A 187 12.34 12.46 -4.07
N CYS A 188 11.70 12.14 -2.95
CA CYS A 188 12.27 11.25 -1.95
C CYS A 188 12.31 9.79 -2.37
N LEU A 189 11.33 9.32 -3.15
CA LEU A 189 11.35 7.96 -3.70
C LEU A 189 12.50 7.75 -4.71
N LEU A 190 12.90 8.79 -5.44
CA LEU A 190 13.97 8.73 -6.43
C LEU A 190 15.37 8.59 -5.81
N GLU A 191 15.57 8.96 -4.55
CA GLU A 191 16.86 8.79 -3.85
C GLU A 191 17.26 7.33 -3.65
N PHE A 192 16.30 6.40 -3.82
CA PHE A 192 16.55 4.96 -3.83
C PHE A 192 17.05 4.43 -5.18
N VAL A 193 17.02 5.24 -6.24
CA VAL A 193 17.50 4.84 -7.56
C VAL A 193 19.02 4.99 -7.63
N THR A 194 19.73 3.88 -7.80
CA THR A 194 21.18 3.90 -8.01
C THR A 194 21.50 4.46 -9.40
N HIS A 195 22.41 5.43 -9.47
CA HIS A 195 22.92 5.96 -10.74
C HIS A 195 24.35 5.49 -11.00
N ASP A 196 24.80 5.52 -12.25
CA ASP A 196 26.15 5.10 -12.67
C ASP A 196 27.29 5.76 -11.86
N SER A 197 27.04 6.94 -11.26
CA SER A 197 28.00 7.68 -10.43
C SER A 197 27.95 7.34 -8.93
N HIS A 198 26.86 6.73 -8.44
CA HIS A 198 26.66 6.35 -7.05
C HIS A 198 26.05 4.93 -7.00
N PRO A 199 26.88 3.88 -6.86
CA PRO A 199 26.41 2.49 -6.84
C PRO A 199 25.64 2.13 -5.56
N GLN A 200 25.56 3.04 -4.60
CA GLN A 200 24.82 2.92 -3.35
C GLN A 200 23.66 3.91 -3.35
N CYS A 201 22.61 3.60 -2.58
CA CYS A 201 21.50 4.52 -2.37
C CYS A 201 22.01 5.83 -1.75
N ALA A 202 21.36 6.95 -2.07
CA ALA A 202 21.78 8.28 -1.66
C ALA A 202 20.65 8.99 -0.94
N ILE A 203 20.14 8.34 0.12
CA ILE A 203 19.01 8.86 0.90
C ILE A 203 19.46 10.10 1.68
N SER A 204 18.78 11.22 1.46
CA SER A 204 19.03 12.47 2.16
C SER A 204 18.38 12.49 3.54
N ARG A 205 18.96 13.27 4.47
CA ARG A 205 18.36 13.49 5.79
C ARG A 205 17.05 14.24 5.68
N GLU A 206 16.94 15.13 4.70
CA GLU A 206 15.75 15.91 4.40
C GLU A 206 14.58 15.00 4.01
N CYS A 207 14.79 14.07 3.09
CA CYS A 207 13.75 13.12 2.71
C CYS A 207 13.43 12.12 3.81
N PHE A 208 14.44 11.64 4.54
CA PHE A 208 14.19 10.77 5.69
C PHE A 208 13.36 11.48 6.77
N ALA A 209 13.71 12.72 7.14
CA ALA A 209 12.98 13.50 8.13
C ALA A 209 11.56 13.85 7.65
N SER A 210 11.39 14.24 6.38
CA SER A 210 10.07 14.53 5.81
C SER A 210 9.17 13.28 5.81
N MET A 211 9.71 12.13 5.41
CA MET A 211 8.97 10.86 5.38
C MET A 211 8.73 10.28 6.79
N ASN A 212 9.29 10.91 7.82
CA ASN A 212 9.07 10.58 9.23
C ASN A 212 8.33 11.67 10.01
N ALA A 213 7.84 12.70 9.33
CA ALA A 213 7.07 13.75 9.97
C ALA A 213 5.80 13.20 10.61
N ASP A 214 5.53 13.64 11.83
CA ASP A 214 4.44 13.08 12.64
C ASP A 214 3.05 13.63 12.30
N ASN A 215 2.99 14.75 11.59
CA ASN A 215 1.79 15.54 11.34
C ASN A 215 1.05 15.18 10.05
N TYR A 216 1.41 14.06 9.40
CA TYR A 216 0.79 13.64 8.16
C TYR A 216 -0.51 12.86 8.39
N THR A 217 -1.46 13.02 7.48
CA THR A 217 -2.74 12.29 7.42
C THR A 217 -2.98 11.78 6.00
N SER A 218 -3.97 10.89 5.81
CA SER A 218 -4.47 10.53 4.48
C SER A 218 -3.40 9.96 3.53
N TYR A 219 -3.33 10.44 2.28
CA TYR A 219 -2.37 9.93 1.29
C TYR A 219 -0.92 10.15 1.72
N SER A 220 -0.65 11.22 2.47
CA SER A 220 0.68 11.42 3.05
C SER A 220 1.13 10.23 3.92
N LEU A 221 0.24 9.63 4.72
CA LEU A 221 0.58 8.47 5.55
C LEU A 221 0.88 7.22 4.70
N THR A 222 0.08 6.96 3.65
CA THR A 222 0.32 5.81 2.77
C THR A 222 1.63 5.97 2.00
N HIS A 223 2.00 7.19 1.64
CA HIS A 223 3.27 7.54 1.02
C HIS A 223 4.47 7.33 1.97
N GLN A 224 4.33 7.58 3.28
CA GLN A 224 5.39 7.25 4.24
C GLN A 224 5.65 5.73 4.32
N ILE A 225 4.59 4.91 4.27
CA ILE A 225 4.76 3.44 4.16
C ILE A 225 5.37 3.06 2.81
N LEU A 226 4.93 3.68 1.72
CA LEU A 226 5.48 3.45 0.39
C LEU A 226 6.98 3.72 0.34
N TYR A 227 7.44 4.82 0.96
CA TYR A 227 8.85 5.16 1.07
C TYR A 227 9.69 4.03 1.67
N TYR A 228 9.23 3.43 2.78
CA TYR A 228 9.92 2.28 3.37
C TYR A 228 9.88 1.04 2.48
N LEU A 229 8.72 0.72 1.90
CA LEU A 229 8.58 -0.43 1.00
C LEU A 229 9.51 -0.33 -0.21
N VAL A 230 9.61 0.86 -0.79
CA VAL A 230 10.49 1.15 -1.91
C VAL A 230 11.96 1.06 -1.48
N GLY A 231 12.35 1.66 -0.36
CA GLY A 231 13.73 1.60 0.11
C GLY A 231 14.19 0.18 0.45
N ILE A 232 13.33 -0.63 1.06
CA ILE A 232 13.58 -2.06 1.31
C ILE A 232 13.71 -2.81 -0.02
N GLY A 233 12.79 -2.58 -0.95
CA GLY A 233 12.80 -3.17 -2.28
C GLY A 233 14.03 -2.84 -3.12
N ALA A 234 14.51 -1.61 -2.99
CA ALA A 234 15.73 -1.10 -3.64
C ALA A 234 17.01 -1.59 -2.94
N ARG A 235 16.89 -2.37 -1.86
CA ARG A 235 18.00 -2.89 -1.04
C ARG A 235 18.80 -1.80 -0.33
N CYS A 236 18.14 -0.70 0.02
CA CYS A 236 18.71 0.42 0.77
C CYS A 236 18.51 0.30 2.30
N GLY A 237 18.14 -0.90 2.78
CA GLY A 237 17.77 -1.12 4.20
C GLY A 237 18.85 -0.72 5.20
N LEU A 238 20.13 -0.94 4.89
CA LEU A 238 21.24 -0.55 5.77
C LEU A 238 21.32 0.98 5.94
N GLN A 239 21.24 1.75 4.86
CA GLN A 239 21.27 3.20 4.94
C GLN A 239 20.04 3.77 5.67
N LEU A 240 18.88 3.14 5.52
CA LEU A 240 17.69 3.49 6.30
C LEU A 240 17.91 3.26 7.80
N ILE A 241 18.56 2.15 8.19
CA ILE A 241 18.92 1.87 9.58
C ILE A 241 19.91 2.92 10.10
N ASP A 242 20.97 3.22 9.35
CA ASP A 242 21.96 4.24 9.73
C ASP A 242 21.30 5.63 9.93
N LEU A 243 20.32 5.98 9.09
CA LEU A 243 19.56 7.22 9.22
C LEU A 243 18.65 7.21 10.45
N ALA A 244 17.99 6.08 10.74
CA ALA A 244 17.17 5.92 11.94
C ALA A 244 17.99 6.07 13.23
N GLU A 245 19.18 5.48 13.29
CA GLU A 245 20.10 5.63 14.44
C GLU A 245 20.49 7.10 14.70
N GLY A 246 20.49 7.92 13.63
CA GLY A 246 20.80 9.34 13.69
C GLY A 246 19.59 10.26 13.87
N GLU A 247 18.36 9.74 13.97
CA GLU A 247 17.12 10.53 14.03
C GLU A 247 16.43 10.33 15.40
N PRO A 248 16.37 11.37 16.27
CA PRO A 248 15.91 11.23 17.66
C PRO A 248 14.52 10.62 17.86
N HIS A 249 13.65 10.69 16.86
CA HIS A 249 12.26 10.24 16.94
C HIS A 249 12.01 8.88 16.28
N VAL A 250 13.02 8.29 15.62
CA VAL A 250 12.89 7.01 14.91
C VAL A 250 13.72 5.95 15.63
N GLU A 251 13.08 5.16 16.49
CA GLU A 251 13.78 4.10 17.25
C GLU A 251 14.23 2.95 16.36
N SER A 252 13.38 2.52 15.43
CA SER A 252 13.70 1.51 14.43
C SER A 252 12.75 1.65 13.24
N ILE A 253 13.17 1.14 12.08
CA ILE A 253 12.34 1.13 10.87
C ILE A 253 11.03 0.35 11.12
N GLU A 254 11.11 -0.79 11.81
CA GLU A 254 9.94 -1.61 12.12
C GLU A 254 8.96 -0.89 13.04
N ARG A 255 9.46 -0.23 14.10
CA ARG A 255 8.62 0.48 15.05
C ARG A 255 7.97 1.70 14.39
N GLN A 256 8.72 2.39 13.53
CA GLN A 256 8.21 3.52 12.76
C GLN A 256 7.10 3.09 11.80
N MET A 257 7.32 2.04 11.01
CA MET A 257 6.27 1.49 10.14
C MET A 257 5.05 1.02 10.95
N ALA A 258 5.23 0.47 12.15
CA ALA A 258 4.12 0.10 13.02
C ALA A 258 3.33 1.32 13.52
N GLN A 259 4.00 2.41 13.90
CA GLN A 259 3.35 3.66 14.31
C GLN A 259 2.59 4.31 13.15
N LEU A 260 3.18 4.34 11.95
CA LEU A 260 2.51 4.81 10.73
C LEU A 260 1.27 3.97 10.42
N CYS A 261 1.38 2.63 10.46
CA CYS A 261 0.24 1.76 10.23
C CYS A 261 -0.83 1.83 11.33
N ALA A 262 -0.47 2.18 12.56
CA ALA A 262 -1.44 2.48 13.61
C ALA A 262 -2.23 3.77 13.36
N LYS A 263 -1.58 4.81 12.81
CA LYS A 263 -2.25 6.06 12.36
C LYS A 263 -3.17 5.77 11.18
N ILE A 264 -2.68 5.07 10.16
CA ILE A 264 -3.48 4.63 9.00
C ILE A 264 -4.70 3.81 9.44
N ASP A 265 -4.52 2.88 10.38
CA ASP A 265 -5.61 2.07 10.90
C ASP A 265 -6.67 2.90 11.64
N SER A 266 -6.24 3.95 12.34
CA SER A 266 -7.15 4.91 12.98
C SER A 266 -8.04 5.60 11.95
N GLU A 267 -7.45 6.14 10.88
CA GLU A 267 -8.17 6.79 9.79
C GLU A 267 -9.10 5.82 9.06
N ALA A 268 -8.61 4.63 8.68
CA ALA A 268 -9.40 3.62 8.01
C ALA A 268 -10.61 3.19 8.86
N ARG A 269 -10.46 3.08 10.19
CA ARG A 269 -11.59 2.83 11.10
C ARG A 269 -12.54 4.02 11.21
N THR A 270 -12.04 5.25 11.18
CA THR A 270 -12.89 6.45 11.11
C THR A 270 -13.72 6.45 9.83
N LEU A 271 -13.13 6.15 8.68
CA LEU A 271 -13.84 6.03 7.40
C LEU A 271 -14.89 4.91 7.44
N ALA A 272 -14.54 3.74 7.98
CA ALA A 272 -15.46 2.62 8.13
C ALA A 272 -16.63 2.93 9.07
N LYS A 273 -16.40 3.70 10.16
CA LYS A 273 -17.45 4.15 11.09
C LYS A 273 -18.41 5.13 10.43
N ASN A 274 -17.96 5.90 9.45
CA ASN A 274 -18.74 6.86 8.68
C ASN A 274 -19.23 6.29 7.33
N ASP A 275 -19.43 4.96 7.26
CA ASP A 275 -19.94 4.21 6.11
C ASP A 275 -19.19 4.43 4.80
N PHE A 276 -17.85 4.56 4.88
CA PHE A 276 -16.96 4.62 3.73
C PHE A 276 -17.37 5.71 2.71
N PRO A 277 -17.19 7.01 3.08
CA PRO A 277 -17.48 8.14 2.20
C PRO A 277 -16.90 7.90 0.81
N LYS A 278 -17.66 8.20 -0.25
CA LYS A 278 -17.31 7.80 -1.63
C LYS A 278 -15.95 8.36 -2.03
N GLU A 279 -15.72 9.61 -1.66
CA GLU A 279 -14.53 10.42 -1.88
C GLU A 279 -13.28 9.80 -1.21
N ALA A 280 -13.46 8.99 -0.16
CA ALA A 280 -12.37 8.38 0.60
C ALA A 280 -12.17 6.89 0.30
N ARG A 281 -12.94 6.28 -0.63
CA ARG A 281 -12.83 4.84 -0.92
C ARG A 281 -11.51 4.47 -1.58
N ASP A 282 -10.99 5.37 -2.40
CA ASP A 282 -9.68 5.26 -3.03
C ASP A 282 -8.57 5.20 -1.97
N LEU A 283 -8.48 6.26 -1.14
CA LEU A 283 -7.62 6.33 0.05
C LEU A 283 -7.77 5.10 0.95
N PHE A 284 -9.00 4.68 1.26
CA PHE A 284 -9.26 3.53 2.13
C PHE A 284 -8.66 2.23 1.58
N MET A 285 -8.79 1.98 0.26
CA MET A 285 -8.17 0.82 -0.38
C MET A 285 -6.64 0.91 -0.34
N GLU A 286 -6.09 2.09 -0.57
CA GLU A 286 -4.65 2.32 -0.47
C GLU A 286 -4.12 2.06 0.95
N GLN A 287 -4.79 2.61 1.97
CA GLN A 287 -4.49 2.41 3.39
C GLN A 287 -4.46 0.92 3.77
N VAL A 288 -5.52 0.18 3.42
CA VAL A 288 -5.59 -1.27 3.67
C VAL A 288 -4.50 -2.02 2.92
N GLY A 289 -4.26 -1.65 1.66
CA GLY A 289 -3.26 -2.24 0.80
C GLY A 289 -1.85 -2.08 1.33
N MET A 290 -1.40 -0.83 1.53
CA MET A 290 -0.02 -0.50 1.88
C MET A 290 0.41 -1.13 3.21
N CYS A 291 -0.38 -0.98 4.27
CA CYS A 291 -0.05 -1.58 5.57
C CYS A 291 -0.17 -3.12 5.55
N GLY A 292 -1.13 -3.65 4.79
CA GLY A 292 -1.28 -5.09 4.67
C GLY A 292 -0.12 -5.75 3.94
N VAL A 293 0.36 -5.19 2.83
CA VAL A 293 1.55 -5.69 2.13
C VAL A 293 2.82 -5.47 2.96
N ALA A 294 2.88 -4.40 3.77
CA ALA A 294 3.96 -4.15 4.73
C ALA A 294 4.01 -5.13 5.90
N GLY A 295 3.01 -6.00 6.05
CA GLY A 295 2.99 -7.09 7.04
C GLY A 295 2.16 -6.84 8.28
N PHE A 296 1.39 -5.77 8.30
CA PHE A 296 0.41 -5.51 9.35
C PHE A 296 -0.96 -6.04 8.96
N THR A 297 -1.07 -7.37 8.85
CA THR A 297 -2.26 -8.07 8.31
C THR A 297 -3.55 -7.86 9.14
N GLN A 298 -3.43 -7.32 10.35
CA GLN A 298 -4.56 -6.89 11.18
C GLN A 298 -5.39 -5.76 10.56
N ILE A 299 -4.84 -4.94 9.65
CA ILE A 299 -5.61 -3.90 8.94
C ILE A 299 -6.61 -4.49 7.93
N ALA A 300 -6.30 -5.66 7.36
CA ALA A 300 -7.12 -6.35 6.36
C ALA A 300 -8.30 -7.09 7.01
N ARG A 301 -9.23 -6.36 7.65
CA ARG A 301 -10.38 -6.93 8.38
C ARG A 301 -11.37 -7.59 7.42
N PRO A 302 -11.85 -8.83 7.65
CA PRO A 302 -12.73 -9.52 6.69
C PRO A 302 -14.00 -8.75 6.30
N LYS A 303 -14.62 -8.00 7.23
CA LYS A 303 -15.79 -7.17 6.91
C LYS A 303 -15.49 -6.07 5.88
N TRP A 304 -14.24 -5.63 5.79
CA TRP A 304 -13.80 -4.62 4.82
C TRP A 304 -13.59 -5.22 3.44
N LEU A 305 -13.24 -6.51 3.33
CA LEU A 305 -13.15 -7.20 2.04
C LEU A 305 -14.49 -7.15 1.31
N ASP A 306 -15.59 -7.47 2.00
CA ASP A 306 -16.93 -7.48 1.40
C ASP A 306 -17.32 -6.08 0.90
N ARG A 307 -16.91 -5.03 1.63
CA ARG A 307 -17.13 -3.63 1.24
C ARG A 307 -16.32 -3.23 0.01
N ILE A 308 -15.02 -3.53 -0.01
CA ILE A 308 -14.13 -3.23 -1.14
C ILE A 308 -14.64 -3.96 -2.40
N VAL A 309 -14.95 -5.25 -2.30
CA VAL A 309 -15.43 -6.01 -3.47
C VAL A 309 -16.77 -5.49 -3.97
N ALA A 310 -17.65 -4.99 -3.10
CA ALA A 310 -18.91 -4.37 -3.52
C ALA A 310 -18.74 -3.05 -4.31
N TRP A 311 -17.56 -2.43 -4.26
CA TRP A 311 -17.23 -1.25 -5.07
C TRP A 311 -16.69 -1.58 -6.46
N GLN A 312 -16.37 -2.85 -6.71
CA GLN A 312 -15.97 -3.31 -8.03
C GLN A 312 -17.18 -3.34 -8.96
N ASN A 313 -17.01 -2.84 -10.19
CA ASN A 313 -18.06 -2.97 -11.21
C ASN A 313 -18.28 -4.47 -11.51
N PRO A 314 -19.51 -4.99 -11.38
CA PRO A 314 -19.77 -6.42 -11.53
C PRO A 314 -19.61 -6.93 -12.97
N HIS A 315 -19.74 -6.06 -13.97
CA HIS A 315 -19.64 -6.43 -15.38
C HIS A 315 -18.20 -6.33 -15.90
N SER A 316 -17.54 -5.21 -15.60
CA SER A 316 -16.22 -4.92 -16.15
C SER A 316 -15.10 -5.46 -15.27
N GLY A 317 -15.28 -5.48 -13.94
CA GLY A 317 -14.26 -5.86 -12.98
C GLY A 317 -13.36 -4.70 -12.52
N CYS A 318 -13.52 -3.50 -13.05
CA CYS A 318 -12.75 -2.33 -12.63
C CYS A 318 -13.30 -1.70 -11.34
N TYR A 319 -12.58 -0.73 -10.80
CA TYR A 319 -13.10 0.21 -9.82
C TYR A 319 -13.38 1.55 -10.51
N HIS A 320 -14.55 2.13 -10.23
CA HIS A 320 -15.15 3.18 -11.05
C HIS A 320 -15.58 4.38 -10.22
N SER A 321 -16.01 5.45 -10.90
CA SER A 321 -16.67 6.60 -10.26
C SER A 321 -17.99 6.18 -9.60
N PHE A 322 -18.27 6.69 -8.41
CA PHE A 322 -19.55 6.45 -7.75
C PHE A 322 -20.54 7.55 -8.10
N ARG A 323 -21.83 7.19 -8.23
CA ARG A 323 -22.89 8.18 -8.50
C ARG A 323 -22.91 9.26 -7.42
N GLY A 324 -22.74 10.52 -7.81
CA GLY A 324 -22.71 11.67 -6.90
C GLY A 324 -21.43 11.79 -6.06
N GLU A 325 -20.36 11.08 -6.45
CA GLU A 325 -19.01 11.33 -5.93
C GLU A 325 -18.50 12.68 -6.44
N ASN A 326 -17.97 13.49 -5.54
CA ASN A 326 -17.30 14.73 -5.94
C ASN A 326 -15.85 14.43 -6.32
N LEU A 327 -15.58 14.41 -7.63
CA LEU A 327 -14.23 14.23 -8.16
C LEU A 327 -13.61 15.59 -8.45
N ASP A 328 -12.48 15.88 -7.82
CA ASP A 328 -11.71 17.09 -8.13
C ASP A 328 -11.21 17.03 -9.59
N PRO A 329 -11.60 17.98 -10.46
CA PRO A 329 -11.10 18.05 -11.83
C PRO A 329 -9.56 18.07 -11.92
N GLU A 330 -8.87 18.60 -10.90
CA GLU A 330 -7.41 18.61 -10.84
C GLU A 330 -6.80 17.21 -10.72
N ASN A 331 -7.55 16.20 -10.29
CA ASN A 331 -7.10 14.80 -10.28
C ASN A 331 -6.99 14.21 -11.69
N PHE A 332 -7.69 14.81 -12.66
CA PHE A 332 -7.69 14.41 -14.05
C PHE A 332 -6.88 15.36 -14.94
N ASN A 333 -6.44 16.51 -14.40
CA ASN A 333 -5.74 17.55 -15.14
C ASN A 333 -4.37 17.06 -15.62
N PRO A 334 -4.18 16.82 -16.94
CA PRO A 334 -2.90 16.36 -17.48
C PRO A 334 -1.83 17.46 -17.43
N LEU A 335 -2.22 18.72 -17.18
CA LEU A 335 -1.33 19.89 -17.08
C LEU A 335 -0.85 20.17 -15.66
N ARG A 336 -1.42 19.51 -14.63
CA ARG A 336 -0.99 19.64 -13.22
C ARG A 336 0.50 19.31 -13.05
N TYR A 337 1.06 18.52 -13.97
CA TYR A 337 2.47 18.14 -14.03
C TYR A 337 3.22 18.78 -15.23
N GLY A 338 2.65 19.80 -15.88
CA GLY A 338 3.17 20.44 -17.10
C GLY A 338 2.72 19.74 -18.39
N ASN A 339 2.91 20.40 -19.54
CA ASN A 339 2.34 20.10 -20.86
C ASN A 339 2.52 18.67 -21.45
N TYR A 340 3.11 17.72 -20.72
CA TYR A 340 3.46 16.36 -21.21
C TYR A 340 3.38 15.22 -20.16
N ARG A 341 2.45 15.21 -19.19
CA ARG A 341 2.54 14.22 -18.09
C ARG A 341 1.20 13.56 -17.69
N LYS A 342 1.13 12.22 -17.75
CA LYS A 342 -0.03 11.38 -17.40
C LYS A 342 0.23 10.56 -16.11
N ARG A 343 0.26 11.23 -14.96
CA ARG A 343 0.00 10.61 -13.64
C ARG A 343 -1.32 11.05 -13.01
N SER A 344 -2.07 11.90 -13.72
CA SER A 344 -3.48 12.09 -13.40
C SER A 344 -4.24 10.77 -13.55
N GLU A 345 -5.34 10.63 -12.79
CA GLU A 345 -6.23 9.49 -12.89
C GLU A 345 -6.65 9.31 -14.36
N SER A 346 -6.60 8.07 -14.83
CA SER A 346 -6.85 7.74 -16.24
C SER A 346 -8.19 7.05 -16.40
N TRP A 347 -9.05 7.65 -17.22
CA TRP A 347 -10.32 7.06 -17.65
C TRP A 347 -10.04 5.83 -18.52
N MET A 348 -10.48 4.68 -18.03
CA MET A 348 -10.49 3.42 -18.79
C MET A 348 -11.91 3.11 -19.26
N ARG A 349 -12.03 2.45 -20.41
CA ARG A 349 -13.33 2.07 -20.97
C ARG A 349 -13.94 0.94 -20.15
N GLY A 350 -14.89 1.29 -19.29
CA GLY A 350 -15.55 0.39 -18.35
C GLY A 350 -16.79 -0.33 -18.86
N GLY A 351 -17.43 0.20 -19.89
CA GLY A 351 -18.74 -0.25 -20.33
C GLY A 351 -19.34 0.70 -21.36
N ALA A 352 -20.63 0.52 -21.65
CA ALA A 352 -21.35 1.28 -22.67
C ALA A 352 -21.83 2.67 -22.20
N SER A 353 -21.82 2.95 -20.90
CA SER A 353 -22.28 4.22 -20.33
C SER A 353 -21.13 5.05 -19.74
N ALA A 354 -21.23 6.38 -19.85
CA ALA A 354 -20.28 7.31 -19.23
C ALA A 354 -20.35 7.33 -17.69
N GLU A 355 -21.42 6.77 -17.11
CA GLU A 355 -21.67 6.71 -15.66
C GLU A 355 -20.89 5.57 -14.96
N GLU A 356 -20.28 4.66 -15.73
CA GLU A 356 -19.44 3.55 -15.23
C GLU A 356 -17.98 3.72 -15.63
N ALA A 357 -17.49 4.96 -15.54
CA ALA A 357 -16.11 5.26 -15.85
C ALA A 357 -15.13 4.56 -14.90
N CYS A 358 -14.28 3.72 -15.47
CA CYS A 358 -13.25 3.02 -14.71
C CYS A 358 -12.01 3.88 -14.53
N PHE A 359 -11.35 3.69 -13.39
CA PHE A 359 -10.22 4.49 -12.94
C PHE A 359 -8.99 3.62 -12.75
N SER A 360 -7.90 4.04 -13.38
CA SER A 360 -6.64 3.30 -13.52
C SER A 360 -5.95 3.16 -12.18
N HIS A 361 -5.73 4.27 -11.50
CA HIS A 361 -5.13 4.28 -10.17
C HIS A 361 -6.06 3.61 -9.15
N ARG A 362 -7.35 3.96 -9.13
CA ARG A 362 -8.33 3.31 -8.22
C ARG A 362 -8.37 1.78 -8.35
N THR A 363 -8.32 1.26 -9.59
CA THR A 363 -8.29 -0.19 -9.83
C THR A 363 -6.96 -0.80 -9.34
N ALA A 364 -5.86 -0.08 -9.46
CA ALA A 364 -4.55 -0.51 -8.98
C ALA A 364 -4.48 -0.56 -7.44
N VAL A 365 -4.91 0.47 -6.73
CA VAL A 365 -4.93 0.47 -5.25
C VAL A 365 -5.88 -0.60 -4.71
N ALA A 366 -7.00 -0.86 -5.41
CA ALA A 366 -7.87 -1.97 -5.06
C ALA A 366 -7.18 -3.34 -5.20
N LEU A 367 -6.36 -3.55 -6.22
CA LEU A 367 -5.55 -4.76 -6.33
C LEU A 367 -4.56 -4.89 -5.16
N ILE A 368 -3.90 -3.80 -4.75
CA ILE A 368 -2.99 -3.80 -3.58
C ILE A 368 -3.77 -4.15 -2.31
N ALA A 369 -4.98 -3.61 -2.12
CA ALA A 369 -5.87 -3.98 -1.02
C ALA A 369 -6.22 -5.48 -1.05
N LEU A 370 -6.59 -6.02 -2.21
CA LEU A 370 -6.87 -7.46 -2.36
C LEU A 370 -5.62 -8.31 -2.09
N ALA A 371 -4.42 -7.83 -2.42
CA ALA A 371 -3.17 -8.51 -2.08
C ALA A 371 -2.94 -8.58 -0.56
N ALA A 372 -3.29 -7.53 0.19
CA ALA A 372 -3.28 -7.54 1.65
C ALA A 372 -4.20 -8.63 2.23
N PHE A 373 -5.42 -8.79 1.68
CA PHE A 373 -6.32 -9.87 2.07
C PHE A 373 -5.80 -11.26 1.70
N ALA A 374 -5.18 -11.41 0.52
CA ALA A 374 -4.57 -12.67 0.09
C ALA A 374 -3.43 -13.08 1.02
N ARG A 375 -2.63 -12.11 1.48
CA ARG A 375 -1.59 -12.31 2.48
C ARG A 375 -2.19 -12.75 3.83
N ARG A 376 -3.21 -12.03 4.34
CA ARG A 376 -3.90 -12.43 5.59
C ARG A 376 -4.45 -13.85 5.49
N LEU A 377 -5.09 -14.20 4.36
CA LEU A 377 -5.63 -15.54 4.13
C LEU A 377 -4.53 -16.61 4.16
N ALA A 378 -3.40 -16.36 3.49
CA ALA A 378 -2.29 -17.30 3.47
C ALA A 378 -1.73 -17.57 4.87
N GLU A 379 -1.48 -16.50 5.63
CA GLU A 379 -0.95 -16.58 6.99
C GLU A 379 -1.95 -17.25 7.95
N GLN A 380 -3.24 -16.94 7.83
CA GLN A 380 -4.31 -17.59 8.59
C GLN A 380 -4.35 -19.11 8.35
N LEU A 381 -4.22 -19.54 7.10
CA LEU A 381 -4.31 -20.95 6.73
C LEU A 381 -3.09 -21.76 7.18
N VAL A 382 -1.89 -21.16 7.15
CA VAL A 382 -0.65 -21.85 7.56
C VAL A 382 -0.41 -21.78 9.06
N SER A 383 -0.88 -20.75 9.75
CA SER A 383 -0.63 -20.57 11.18
C SER A 383 -1.81 -19.90 11.88
N PRO A 384 -2.79 -20.71 12.34
CA PRO A 384 -4.01 -20.22 13.01
C PRO A 384 -3.72 -19.42 14.28
N LEU A 385 -2.53 -19.58 14.87
CA LEU A 385 -2.10 -18.94 16.12
C LEU A 385 -1.77 -17.44 15.98
N PHE A 386 -1.50 -16.94 14.77
CA PHE A 386 -1.18 -15.51 14.55
C PHE A 386 -2.38 -14.56 14.65
N LEU A 387 -3.60 -15.07 14.84
CA LEU A 387 -4.82 -14.27 15.01
C LEU A 387 -5.29 -14.15 16.47
N SER A 388 -4.62 -14.81 17.42
CA SER A 388 -4.90 -14.60 18.86
C SER A 388 -4.10 -13.41 19.38
N PRO A 389 -4.62 -12.55 20.27
CA PRO A 389 -3.78 -11.60 21.01
C PRO A 389 -2.77 -12.41 21.82
N GLN A 390 -1.52 -12.42 21.37
CA GLN A 390 -0.40 -12.94 22.15
C GLN A 390 0.36 -11.73 22.71
N PRO A 391 0.74 -11.76 24.01
CA PRO A 391 1.67 -10.77 24.53
C PRO A 391 3.00 -10.90 23.78
N SER A 392 3.59 -9.75 23.44
CA SER A 392 4.85 -9.64 22.71
C SER A 392 5.89 -10.66 23.19
N PRO A 393 6.39 -11.58 22.34
CA PRO A 393 7.54 -12.38 22.72
C PRO A 393 8.78 -11.49 22.67
N LEU A 394 9.59 -11.64 23.72
CA LEU A 394 10.93 -11.06 23.84
C LEU A 394 11.75 -11.31 22.56
N LEU A 395 12.43 -10.25 22.13
CA LEU A 395 13.41 -10.18 21.05
C LEU A 395 14.31 -11.42 21.01
N ILE A 396 14.31 -12.13 19.88
CA ILE A 396 15.47 -12.93 19.45
C ILE A 396 16.13 -12.11 18.33
N PRO A 397 17.38 -11.63 18.51
CA PRO A 397 18.10 -10.98 17.44
C PRO A 397 18.56 -12.04 16.45
N PHE A 398 18.31 -11.80 15.16
CA PHE A 398 19.00 -12.50 14.08
C PHE A 398 19.96 -11.52 13.41
N PHE A 399 21.21 -11.94 13.31
CA PHE A 399 22.34 -11.31 12.63
C PHE A 399 22.17 -11.28 11.11
#